data_AF-A0A0F9I220-F1
#
_entry.id   AF-A0A0F9I220-F1
#
_cell.length_a   1.000
_cell.length_b   1.000
_cell.length_c   1.000
_cell.angle_alpha   90.00
_cell.angle_beta   90.00
_cell.angle_gamma   90.00
#
_symmetry.space_group_name_H-M   'P 1'
#
loop_
_entity.id
_entity.type
_entity.pdbx_description
1 polymer ?
#
loop_
_entity_poly.entity_id
_entity_poly.type
_entity_poly.pdbx_seq_one_letter_code
_entity_poly.pdbx_strand_id
1 'polypeptide(L)'
;MTFVPPWIPDNPLLAVVGQSPGPVEAWHSRPFVGPAGEQQRAWLRAVGLDPDEDVMWTNVHAYFHSDAPNYKPTAKEAREGYD
;
A
#
# COMPACT_ATOMS: atom_id res chain seq x y z
N MET A 1 -1.76 -7.61 -14.59
CA MET A 1 -1.63 -6.72 -13.41
C MET A 1 -2.71 -7.07 -12.41
N THR A 2 -2.39 -7.05 -11.12
CA THR A 2 -3.37 -7.31 -10.05
C THR A 2 -3.66 -6.02 -9.32
N PHE A 3 -4.92 -5.58 -9.32
CA PHE A 3 -5.34 -4.42 -8.54
C PHE A 3 -5.32 -4.75 -7.06
N VAL A 4 -4.72 -3.88 -6.26
CA VAL A 4 -4.74 -3.94 -4.79
C VAL A 4 -5.41 -2.66 -4.30
N PRO A 5 -6.65 -2.74 -3.78
CA PRO A 5 -7.38 -1.57 -3.34
C PRO A 5 -6.72 -0.93 -2.12
N PRO A 6 -6.96 0.37 -1.88
CA PRO A 6 -6.58 0.99 -0.62
C PRO A 6 -7.33 0.33 0.56
N TRP A 7 -6.70 0.33 1.74
CA TRP A 7 -7.38 0.05 3.01
C TRP A 7 -7.79 1.38 3.63
N ILE A 8 -9.09 1.60 3.81
CA ILE A 8 -9.64 2.86 4.30
C ILE A 8 -10.54 2.55 5.50
N PRO A 9 -10.06 2.75 6.74
CA PRO A 9 -10.90 2.71 7.94
C PRO A 9 -11.93 3.84 7.95
N ASP A 10 -12.89 3.79 8.88
CA ASP A 10 -13.96 4.79 8.95
C ASP A 10 -13.45 6.20 9.34
N ASN A 11 -12.47 6.28 10.24
CA ASN A 11 -11.95 7.55 10.78
C ASN A 11 -10.40 7.54 10.89
N PRO A 12 -9.66 7.43 9.78
CA PRO A 12 -8.20 7.32 9.83
C PRO A 12 -7.56 8.63 10.32
N LEU A 13 -6.55 8.50 11.16
CA LEU A 13 -5.74 9.61 11.68
C LEU A 13 -4.50 9.88 10.81
N LEU A 14 -4.04 8.86 10.08
CA LEU A 14 -2.84 8.90 9.24
C LEU A 14 -3.10 8.25 7.88
N ALA A 15 -2.57 8.86 6.82
CA ALA A 15 -2.48 8.25 5.51
C ALA A 15 -1.03 7.83 5.21
N VAL A 16 -0.82 6.54 4.92
CA VAL A 16 0.45 6.02 4.41
C VAL A 16 0.32 5.72 2.93
N VAL A 17 1.15 6.39 2.13
CA VAL A 17 1.18 6.25 0.68
C VAL A 17 2.50 5.61 0.26
N GLY A 18 2.43 4.38 -0.22
CA GLY A 18 3.57 3.62 -0.74
C GLY A 18 3.75 3.80 -2.24
N GLN A 19 4.73 3.08 -2.78
CA GLN A 19 5.05 3.13 -4.22
C GLN A 19 4.09 2.25 -5.04
N SER A 20 4.09 0.94 -4.80
CA SER A 20 3.30 -0.06 -5.51
C SER A 20 3.14 -1.32 -4.65
N PRO A 21 2.14 -2.17 -4.89
CA PRO A 21 1.98 -3.42 -4.16
C PRO A 21 3.07 -4.41 -4.57
N GLY A 22 3.48 -5.28 -3.64
CA GLY A 22 4.32 -6.43 -3.91
C GLY A 22 3.49 -7.71 -4.12
N PRO A 23 4.16 -8.87 -4.27
CA PRO A 23 3.49 -10.14 -4.53
C PRO A 23 2.60 -10.59 -3.37
N VAL A 24 2.98 -10.28 -2.12
CA VAL A 24 2.20 -10.64 -0.93
C VAL A 24 0.93 -9.80 -0.86
N GLU A 25 1.02 -8.49 -1.10
CA GLU A 25 -0.14 -7.61 -1.17
C GLU A 25 -1.11 -8.04 -2.28
N ALA A 26 -0.59 -8.44 -3.45
CA ALA A 26 -1.39 -8.92 -4.56
C ALA A 26 -2.14 -10.22 -4.22
N TRP A 27 -1.46 -11.16 -3.56
CA TRP A 27 -2.08 -12.42 -3.11
C TRP A 27 -3.21 -12.19 -2.10
N HIS A 28 -3.01 -11.27 -1.16
CA HIS A 28 -3.98 -10.97 -0.10
C HIS A 28 -5.02 -9.92 -0.49
N SER A 29 -4.88 -9.26 -1.65
CA SER A 29 -5.69 -8.09 -2.04
C SER A 29 -5.73 -7.02 -0.94
N ARG A 30 -4.60 -6.84 -0.23
CA ARG A 30 -4.50 -5.90 0.90
C ARG A 30 -3.13 -5.22 0.88
N PRO A 31 -3.06 -3.89 0.98
CA PRO A 31 -1.79 -3.17 0.90
C PRO A 31 -1.02 -3.29 2.23
N PHE A 32 0.32 -3.24 2.17
CA PHE A 32 1.22 -3.28 3.33
C PHE A 32 1.00 -4.49 4.26
N VAL A 33 0.82 -5.68 3.69
CA VAL A 33 0.77 -6.95 4.44
C VAL A 33 1.96 -7.86 4.17
N GLY A 34 2.90 -7.44 3.31
CA GLY A 34 4.20 -8.08 3.16
C GLY A 34 5.21 -7.67 4.24
N PRO A 35 6.47 -8.15 4.15
CA PRO A 35 7.50 -7.91 5.18
C PRO A 35 7.79 -6.44 5.48
N ALA A 36 7.73 -5.56 4.46
CA ALA A 36 7.90 -4.12 4.66
C ALA A 36 6.72 -3.53 5.43
N GLY A 37 5.49 -3.95 5.10
CA GLY A 37 4.28 -3.56 5.80
C GLY A 37 4.27 -4.04 7.25
N GLU A 38 4.74 -5.26 7.53
CA GLU A 38 4.88 -5.77 8.90
C GLU A 38 5.77 -4.89 9.77
N GLN A 39 6.95 -4.51 9.28
CA GLN A 39 7.84 -3.58 9.99
C GLN A 39 7.18 -2.23 10.22
N GLN A 40 6.51 -1.68 9.22
CA GLN A 40 5.85 -0.38 9.33
C GLN A 40 4.69 -0.41 10.34
N ARG A 41 3.90 -1.48 10.33
CA ARG A 41 2.84 -1.76 11.32
C ARG A 41 3.40 -1.88 12.73
N ALA A 42 4.57 -2.48 12.92
CA ALA A 42 5.22 -2.54 14.22
C ALA A 42 5.60 -1.15 14.74
N TRP A 43 6.13 -0.28 13.88
CA TRP A 43 6.45 1.12 14.25
C TRP A 43 5.21 1.93 14.62
N LEU A 44 4.11 1.77 13.88
CA LEU A 44 2.84 2.43 14.20
C LEU A 44 2.32 2.03 15.58
N ARG A 45 2.34 0.72 15.88
CA ARG A 45 1.96 0.23 17.21
C ARG A 45 2.88 0.78 18.30
N ALA A 46 4.18 0.91 18.03
CA ALA A 46 5.14 1.47 18.98
C ALA A 46 4.86 2.94 19.32
N VAL A 47 4.21 3.69 18.44
CA VAL A 47 3.79 5.09 18.67
C VAL A 47 2.32 5.21 19.07
N GLY A 48 1.65 4.09 19.36
CA GLY A 48 0.27 4.06 19.87
C GLY A 48 -0.82 4.22 18.81
N LEU A 49 -0.51 3.99 17.53
CA LEU A 49 -1.51 3.93 16.45
C LEU A 49 -1.87 2.48 16.15
N ASP A 50 -3.17 2.19 16.05
CA ASP A 50 -3.67 0.92 15.51
C ASP A 50 -3.56 0.95 13.97
N PRO A 51 -2.74 0.08 13.36
CA PRO A 51 -2.59 0.05 11.91
C PRO A 51 -3.86 -0.27 11.12
N ASP A 52 -4.86 -0.89 11.72
CA ASP A 52 -6.07 -1.31 11.03
C ASP A 52 -7.24 -0.34 11.21
N GLU A 53 -7.21 0.50 12.25
CA GLU A 53 -8.25 1.48 12.57
C GLU A 53 -7.79 2.93 12.34
N ASP A 54 -6.56 3.27 12.71
CA ASP A 54 -6.06 4.66 12.69
C ASP A 54 -5.37 5.02 11.36
N VAL A 55 -5.14 4.05 10.47
CA VAL A 55 -4.29 4.25 9.29
C VAL A 55 -4.97 3.85 7.98
N MET A 56 -5.07 4.81 7.07
CA MET A 56 -5.36 4.56 5.67
C MET A 56 -4.08 4.11 4.95
N TRP A 57 -4.17 3.01 4.21
CA TRP A 57 -3.05 2.47 3.42
C TRP A 57 -3.37 2.53 1.94
N THR A 58 -2.48 3.13 1.15
CA THR A 58 -2.61 3.14 -0.30
C THR A 58 -1.24 3.18 -0.98
N ASN A 59 -1.22 3.01 -2.29
CA ASN A 59 -0.02 3.19 -3.11
C ASN A 59 -0.30 4.25 -4.18
N VAL A 60 0.74 5.00 -4.58
CA VAL A 60 0.63 5.88 -5.76
C VAL A 60 0.26 5.06 -7.00
N HIS A 61 0.75 3.83 -7.09
CA HIS A 61 0.35 2.83 -8.08
C HIS A 61 -0.41 1.69 -7.44
N ALA A 62 -1.66 1.47 -7.83
CA ALA A 62 -2.52 0.48 -7.19
C ALA A 62 -2.37 -0.94 -7.78
N TYR A 63 -1.50 -1.16 -8.76
CA TYR A 63 -1.40 -2.44 -9.44
C TYR A 63 -0.05 -3.13 -9.25
N PHE A 64 -0.11 -4.43 -8.95
CA PHE A 64 1.06 -5.29 -8.96
C PHE A 64 1.38 -5.79 -10.38
N HIS A 65 2.67 -5.73 -10.72
CA HIS A 65 3.25 -6.25 -11.95
C HIS A 65 4.07 -7.51 -11.63
N SER A 66 3.59 -8.68 -12.06
CA SER A 66 4.26 -9.97 -11.77
C SER A 66 5.61 -10.12 -12.48
N ASP A 67 5.76 -9.47 -13.62
CA ASP A 67 6.96 -9.37 -14.45
C ASP A 67 7.93 -8.28 -13.95
N ALA A 68 7.44 -7.34 -13.12
CA ALA A 68 8.23 -6.26 -12.52
C ALA A 68 7.84 -6.05 -11.04
N PRO A 69 8.23 -6.96 -10.13
CA PRO A 69 7.73 -6.95 -8.74
C PRO A 69 8.17 -5.74 -7.90
N ASN A 70 9.13 -4.95 -8.37
CA ASN A 70 9.57 -3.67 -7.78
C ASN A 70 9.27 -2.49 -8.72
N TYR A 71 8.20 -2.59 -9.51
CA TYR A 71 7.85 -1.63 -10.53
C TYR A 71 7.85 -0.19 -9.99
N LYS A 72 8.59 0.68 -10.67
CA LYS A 72 8.68 2.11 -10.35
C LYS A 72 7.77 2.86 -11.32
N PRO A 73 6.64 3.41 -10.85
CA PRO A 73 5.76 4.20 -11.70
C PRO A 73 6.52 5.40 -12.26
N THR A 74 6.25 5.73 -13.51
CA THR A 74 6.74 6.97 -14.10
C THR A 74 6.05 8.17 -13.47
N ALA A 75 6.66 9.35 -13.59
CA ALA A 75 6.06 10.59 -13.09
C ALA A 75 4.74 10.95 -13.80
N LYS A 76 4.49 10.40 -15.01
CA LYS A 76 3.23 10.56 -15.74
C LYS A 76 2.15 9.70 -15.10
N GLU A 77 2.41 8.41 -14.91
CA GLU A 77 1.46 7.47 -14.34
C GLU A 77 1.07 7.84 -12.90
N ALA A 78 2.02 8.34 -12.12
CA ALA A 78 1.74 8.84 -10.77
C ALA A 78 0.82 10.09 -10.75
N ARG A 79 0.77 10.88 -11.84
CA ARG A 79 -0.05 12.10 -11.93
C ARG A 79 -1.38 11.88 -12.61
N GLU A 80 -1.40 11.09 -13.66
CA GLU A 80 -2.52 10.94 -14.59
C GLU A 80 -3.29 9.63 -14.36
N GLY A 81 -2.76 8.73 -13.55
CA GLY A 81 -3.29 7.39 -13.35
C GLY A 81 -2.69 6.39 -14.33
N TYR A 82 -3.29 5.21 -14.39
CA TYR A 82 -2.82 4.07 -15.20
C TYR A 82 -3.88 3.80 -16.28
N ASP A 83 -3.43 3.69 -17.53
CA ASP A 83 -4.27 3.31 -18.68
C ASP A 83 -4.67 1.81 -18.63
#